data_AF-A0A972YHB1-F1
#
_entry.id   AF-A0A972YHB1-F1
#
_cell.length_a   1.000
_cell.length_b   1.000
_cell.length_c   1.000
_cell.angle_alpha   90.00
_cell.angle_beta   90.00
_cell.angle_gamma   90.00
#
_symmetry.space_group_name_H-M   'P 1'
#
loop_
_entity.id
_entity.type
_entity.pdbx_description
1 polymer ?
#
loop_
_entity_poly.entity_id
_entity_poly.type
_entity_poly.pdbx_seq_one_letter_code
_entity_poly.pdbx_strand_id
1 'polypeptide(L)' 'MLGIDVLEQSGFKAISGKRIGLLTHPAGVNRKGQSSIEVLRRAPNVQLSALFGPE' A
#
# COMPACT_ATOMS: atom_id res chain seq x y z
N MET A 1 -2.44 4.68 -14.64
CA MET A 1 -2.37 3.59 -13.63
C MET A 1 -1.45 4.07 -12.52
N LEU A 2 -1.86 4.05 -11.24
CA LEU A 2 -1.06 4.57 -10.14
C LEU A 2 -0.10 3.51 -9.61
N GLY A 3 0.95 3.92 -8.88
CA GLY A 3 1.95 3.01 -8.34
C GLY A 3 1.37 1.91 -7.45
N ILE A 4 0.41 2.25 -6.58
CA ILE A 4 -0.28 1.26 -5.73
C ILE A 4 -1.09 0.24 -6.55
N ASP A 5 -1.66 0.65 -7.69
CA ASP A 5 -2.38 -0.28 -8.55
C ASP A 5 -1.43 -1.29 -9.21
N VAL A 6 -0.25 -0.83 -9.64
CA VAL A 6 0.78 -1.70 -10.23
C VAL A 6 1.26 -2.70 -9.19
N LEU A 7 1.45 -2.25 -7.94
CA LEU A 7 1.87 -3.10 -6.85
C LEU A 7 0.83 -4.16 -6.52
N GLU A 8 -0.46 -3.80 -6.43
CA GLU A 8 -1.59 -4.71 -6.24
C GLU A 8 -1.69 -5.73 -7.39
N GLN A 9 -1.61 -5.28 -8.65
CA GLN A 9 -1.65 -6.15 -9.83
C GLN A 9 -0.49 -7.15 -9.88
N SER A 10 0.68 -6.76 -9.38
CA SER A 10 1.84 -7.66 -9.30
C SER A 10 1.74 -8.69 -8.18
N GLY A 11 0.69 -8.65 -7.34
CA GLY A 11 0.59 -9.47 -6.12
C GLY A 11 1.59 -9.05 -5.05
N PHE A 12 1.95 -7.76 -5.00
CA PHE A 12 2.91 -7.18 -4.06
C PHE A 12 4.32 -7.81 -4.11
N LYS A 13 4.70 -8.45 -5.23
CA LYS A 13 5.96 -9.21 -5.38
C LYS A 13 7.21 -8.43 -4.93
N ALA A 14 7.28 -7.14 -5.27
CA ALA A 14 8.44 -6.29 -4.95
C ALA A 14 8.68 -6.13 -3.43
N ILE A 15 7.64 -6.31 -2.61
CA ILE A 15 7.69 -6.11 -1.16
C ILE A 15 7.26 -7.36 -0.36
N SER A 16 7.15 -8.52 -1.04
CA SER A 16 6.76 -9.78 -0.41
C SER A 16 7.73 -10.19 0.70
N GLY A 17 7.20 -10.61 1.85
CA GLY A 17 7.96 -11.00 3.03
C GLY A 17 8.62 -9.84 3.77
N LYS A 18 8.37 -8.58 3.37
CA LYS A 18 8.95 -7.41 4.02
C LYS A 18 8.01 -6.80 5.05
N ARG A 19 8.64 -6.26 6.10
CA ARG A 19 8.02 -5.35 7.05
C ARG A 19 8.16 -3.92 6.52
N ILE A 20 7.04 -3.26 6.24
CA ILE A 20 7.03 -1.93 5.58
C ILE A 20 6.36 -0.87 6.45
N GLY A 21 6.81 0.37 6.29
CA GLY A 21 6.07 1.56 6.72
C GLY A 21 5.49 2.27 5.52
N LEU A 22 4.31 2.86 5.66
CA LEU A 22 3.65 3.64 4.61
C LEU A 22 3.60 5.12 4.99
N LEU A 23 4.24 5.97 4.18
CA LEU A 23 4.01 7.42 4.19
C LEU A 23 2.82 7.74 3.27
N THR A 24 1.76 8.33 3.79
CA THR A 24 0.56 8.61 3.01
C THR A 24 -0.25 9.79 3.53
N HIS A 25 -1.27 10.20 2.77
CA HIS A 25 -2.21 11.27 3.09
C HIS A 25 -3.58 10.92 2.45
N PRO A 26 -4.66 11.69 2.68
CA PRO A 26 -6.00 11.31 2.21
C PRO A 26 -6.14 11.03 0.70
N ALA A 27 -5.36 11.67 -0.18
CA ALA A 27 -5.43 11.40 -1.62
C ALA A 27 -4.64 10.14 -2.06
N GLY A 28 -3.97 9.46 -1.11
CA GLY A 28 -3.24 8.21 -1.35
C GLY A 28 -4.17 7.01 -1.57
N VAL A 29 -4.88 6.98 -2.69
CA VAL A 29 -5.86 5.94 -3.05
C VAL A 29 -5.49 5.21 -4.35
N ASN A 30 -5.97 3.97 -4.54
CA ASN A 30 -5.89 3.25 -5.81
C ASN A 30 -6.93 3.77 -6.82
N ARG A 31 -6.97 3.20 -8.04
CA ARG A 31 -7.94 3.61 -9.08
C ARG A 31 -9.41 3.46 -8.70
N LYS A 32 -9.70 2.67 -7.66
CA LYS A 32 -11.06 2.42 -7.15
C LYS A 32 -11.42 3.36 -6.00
N GLY A 33 -10.56 4.33 -5.68
CA GLY A 33 -10.73 5.22 -4.54
C GLY A 33 -10.46 4.55 -3.18
N GLN A 34 -9.88 3.35 -3.16
CA GLN A 34 -9.55 2.67 -1.91
C GLN A 34 -8.21 3.18 -1.38
N SER A 35 -8.14 3.51 -0.09
CA SER A 35 -6.89 3.93 0.54
C SER A 35 -5.78 2.91 0.36
N SER A 36 -4.56 3.40 0.07
CA SER A 36 -3.35 2.57 0.00
C SER A 36 -3.09 1.82 1.30
N ILE A 37 -3.55 2.35 2.44
CA ILE A 37 -3.51 1.66 3.74
C ILE A 37 -4.29 0.34 3.66
N GLU A 38 -5.53 0.40 3.17
CA GLU A 38 -6.42 -0.77 3.09
C GLU A 38 -5.96 -1.75 2.00
N VAL A 39 -5.44 -1.25 0.89
CA VAL A 39 -4.85 -2.12 -0.16
C VAL A 39 -3.67 -2.92 0.40
N LEU A 40 -2.76 -2.27 1.14
CA LEU A 40 -1.60 -2.95 1.73
C LEU A 40 -1.95 -3.85 2.92
N ARG A 41 -2.97 -3.51 3.71
CA ARG A 41 -3.48 -4.39 4.80
C ARG A 41 -4.06 -5.70 4.28
N ARG A 42 -4.61 -5.71 3.06
CA ARG A 42 -5.17 -6.90 2.43
C ARG A 42 -4.12 -7.81 1.80
N ALA A 43 -2.87 -7.36 1.68
CA ALA A 43 -1.78 -8.15 1.11
C ALA A 43 -1.28 -9.18 2.13
N PRO A 44 -1.58 -10.49 1.98
CA PRO A 44 -1.22 -11.50 2.99
C PRO A 44 0.30 -11.72 3.08
N ASN A 45 1.04 -11.33 2.05
CA ASN A 45 2.48 -11.51 1.93
C ASN A 45 3.27 -10.25 2.35
N VAL A 46 2.64 -9.25 2.95
CA VAL A 46 3.28 -7.99 3.36
C VAL A 46 2.88 -7.66 4.80
N GLN A 47 3.82 -7.17 5.61
CA GLN A 47 3.52 -6.69 6.96
C GLN A 47 3.58 -5.16 7.03
N LEU A 48 2.43 -4.50 6.90
CA LEU A 48 2.32 -3.05 7.13
C LEU A 48 2.43 -2.75 8.63
N SER A 49 3.56 -2.19 9.05
CA SER A 49 3.92 -2.04 10.47
C SER A 49 3.88 -0.63 11.01
N ALA A 50 3.86 0.37 10.13
CA ALA A 50 3.83 1.77 10.53
C ALA A 50 3.10 2.60 9.47
N LEU A 51 2.45 3.68 9.94
CA LEU A 51 1.84 4.71 9.10
C LEU A 51 2.48 6.05 9.47
N PHE A 52 2.86 6.81 8.44
CA PHE A 52 3.39 8.16 8.56
C PHE A 52 2.49 9.10 7.77
N GLY A 53 2.09 10.21 8.37
CA GLY A 53 1.32 11.28 7.73
C GLY A 53 2.16 12.54 7.57
N PRO A 54 1.84 13.42 6.61
CA PRO A 54 2.37 14.78 6.59
C PRO A 54 1.84 15.57 7.80
N GLU A 55 2.63 16.54 8.28
CA GLU A 55 2.20 17.55 9.26
C GLU A 55 1.23 18.58 8.65
#